data_AF-A0A3P7M0R2-F1
#
_entry.id   AF-A0A3P7M0R2-F1
#
_cell.length_a   1.000
_cell.length_b   1.000
_cell.length_c   1.000
_cell.angle_alpha   90.00
_cell.angle_beta   90.00
_cell.angle_gamma   90.00
#
_symmetry.space_group_name_H-M   'P 1'
#
loop_
_entity.id
_entity.type
_entity.pdbx_description
1 polymer ?
#
loop_
_entity_poly.entity_id
_entity_poly.type
_entity_poly.pdbx_seq_one_letter_code
_entity_poly.pdbx_strand_id
1 'polypeptide(L)'
;AQFLFCFAVQAPFYNCTAQVWKGRVSADVELYVLPPSTETTRPNTDRRLEFWIRENAPYGSVVGQIPNNNDGNAATYSIIGNSDLSVDPRTGILKTATLFDYETQQLYTFKLRTTYASGESVDQNAILLIDDENDNIPKFDRETYNVTLREDIGIGEELLRLQWSDKDFSESIFDLSIIFDFYVYYRH
;
A
#
# COMPACT_ATOMS: atom_id res chain seq x y z
N ALA A 1 3.98 3.41 34.47
CA ALA A 1 2.77 3.07 33.69
C ALA A 1 3.20 2.86 32.25
N GLN A 2 2.73 1.78 31.62
CA GLN A 2 2.92 1.54 30.19
C GLN A 2 1.76 2.25 29.48
N PHE A 3 2.07 3.05 28.46
CA PHE A 3 1.07 3.72 27.65
C PHE A 3 1.29 3.34 26.19
N LEU A 4 0.19 3.00 25.51
CA LEU A 4 0.13 2.76 24.08
C LEU A 4 -0.66 3.91 23.47
N PHE A 5 -0.04 4.65 22.56
CA PHE A 5 -0.70 5.71 21.80
C PHE A 5 -0.85 5.22 20.37
N CYS A 6 -2.09 5.15 19.88
CA CYS A 6 -2.39 4.77 18.51
C CYS A 6 -3.04 5.94 17.78
N PHE A 7 -2.62 6.18 16.54
CA PHE A 7 -3.26 7.13 15.64
C PHE A 7 -3.63 6.41 14.35
N ALA A 8 -4.84 6.68 13.85
CA ALA A 8 -5.33 6.12 12.60
C ALA A 8 -4.57 6.77 11.45
N VAL A 9 -3.90 5.95 10.64
CA VAL A 9 -3.20 6.42 9.43
C VAL A 9 -4.13 6.23 8.24
N GLN A 10 -4.64 5.01 8.06
CA GLN A 10 -5.60 4.62 7.04
C GLN A 10 -6.24 3.30 7.48
N ALA A 11 -7.58 3.21 7.54
CA ALA A 11 -8.23 1.95 7.94
C ALA A 11 -7.87 0.82 6.94
N PRO A 12 -7.49 -0.40 7.39
CA PRO A 12 -7.55 -0.98 8.75
C PRO A 12 -6.28 -0.82 9.63
N PHE A 13 -5.32 0.03 9.26
CA PHE A 13 -4.01 0.13 9.90
C PHE A 13 -3.91 1.26 10.93
N TYR A 14 -3.31 0.94 12.07
CA TYR A 14 -3.03 1.88 13.14
C TYR A 14 -1.54 1.84 13.48
N ASN A 15 -0.89 3.01 13.44
CA ASN A 15 0.47 3.15 13.95
C ASN A 15 0.39 3.39 15.46
N CYS A 16 1.05 2.51 16.22
CA CYS A 16 1.07 2.60 17.66
C CYS A 16 2.49 2.71 18.18
N THR A 17 2.73 3.71 19.03
CA THR A 17 4.01 3.88 19.70
C THR A 17 3.88 3.40 21.14
N ALA A 18 4.65 2.38 21.50
CA ALA A 18 4.76 1.92 22.89
C ALA A 18 5.95 2.60 23.57
N GLN A 19 5.73 3.20 24.74
CA GLN A 19 6.79 3.85 25.52
C GLN A 19 6.91 3.25 26.92
N VAL A 20 8.14 2.88 27.32
CA VAL A 20 8.45 2.38 28.67
C VAL A 20 9.30 3.39 29.43
N TRP A 21 8.75 3.96 30.50
CA TRP A 21 9.43 5.04 31.22
C TRP A 21 10.27 4.52 32.40
N LYS A 22 11.43 3.90 32.09
CA LYS A 22 12.64 3.77 32.95
C LYS A 22 13.90 3.45 32.12
N GLY A 23 13.99 4.03 30.93
CA GLY A 23 15.04 3.76 29.93
C GLY A 23 14.39 3.97 28.58
N ARG A 24 14.78 5.06 27.90
CA ARG A 24 14.12 5.62 26.71
C ARG A 24 14.24 4.66 25.52
N VAL A 25 13.41 3.64 25.49
CA VAL A 25 13.27 2.69 24.37
C VAL A 25 11.85 2.85 23.85
N SER A 26 11.73 3.27 22.60
CA SER A 26 10.50 3.25 21.82
C SER A 26 10.62 2.13 20.81
N ALA A 27 9.55 1.37 20.63
CA ALA A 27 9.41 0.43 19.52
C ALA A 27 8.13 0.80 18.78
N ASP A 28 8.24 0.90 17.46
CA ASP A 28 7.09 1.04 16.58
C ASP A 28 6.39 -0.31 16.51
N VAL A 29 5.10 -0.33 16.84
CA VAL A 29 4.26 -1.51 16.79
C VAL A 29 3.19 -1.25 15.75
N GLU A 30 3.28 -1.95 14.63
CA GLU A 30 2.21 -1.95 13.64
C GLU A 30 1.08 -2.86 14.11
N LEU A 31 -0.11 -2.28 14.28
CA LEU A 31 -1.30 -3.02 14.67
C LEU A 31 -2.23 -3.14 13.46
N TYR A 32 -2.41 -4.38 13.00
CA TYR A 32 -3.45 -4.73 12.05
C TYR A 32 -4.77 -4.88 12.80
N VAL A 33 -5.62 -3.86 12.72
CA VAL A 33 -6.96 -3.93 13.31
C VAL A 33 -7.88 -4.41 12.22
N LEU A 34 -8.14 -5.72 12.23
CA LEU A 34 -9.21 -6.31 11.44
C LEU A 34 -10.46 -5.40 11.53
N PRO A 35 -11.11 -5.05 10.41
CA PRO A 35 -12.34 -4.26 10.44
C PRO A 35 -13.32 -4.86 11.46
N PRO A 36 -14.17 -4.06 12.14
CA PRO A 36 -15.13 -4.57 13.12
C PRO A 36 -16.22 -5.37 12.40
N SER A 37 -15.87 -6.59 12.04
CA SER A 37 -16.79 -7.66 11.73
C SER A 37 -16.05 -8.96 12.00
N THR A 38 -16.52 -9.65 13.03
CA THR A 38 -16.51 -11.12 13.10
C THR A 38 -17.29 -11.76 11.93
N GLU A 39 -17.61 -10.99 10.89
CA GLU A 39 -18.05 -11.43 9.58
C GLU A 39 -16.95 -11.07 8.58
N THR A 40 -16.02 -12.01 8.36
CA THR A 40 -15.05 -12.00 7.24
C THR A 40 -15.73 -12.22 5.88
N THR A 41 -17.02 -11.93 5.79
CA THR A 41 -17.88 -12.10 4.62
C THR A 41 -19.03 -11.09 4.73
N ARG A 42 -18.81 -9.84 4.35
CA ARG A 42 -19.91 -9.13 3.70
C ARG A 42 -20.03 -9.77 2.33
N PRO A 43 -21.17 -10.34 1.92
CA PRO A 43 -21.44 -10.35 0.50
C PRO A 43 -21.45 -8.86 0.11
N ASN A 44 -20.35 -8.38 -0.45
CA ASN A 44 -20.44 -7.28 -1.41
C ASN A 44 -21.57 -7.70 -2.36
N THR A 45 -22.31 -6.75 -2.90
CA THR A 45 -23.46 -6.95 -3.81
C THR A 45 -23.20 -7.97 -4.95
N ASP A 46 -21.95 -8.41 -5.12
CA ASP A 46 -21.40 -9.35 -6.09
C ASP A 46 -20.81 -10.69 -5.55
N ARG A 47 -21.02 -11.07 -4.28
CA ARG A 47 -20.63 -12.39 -3.67
C ARG A 47 -19.14 -12.82 -3.77
N ARG A 48 -18.19 -11.88 -3.95
CA ARG A 48 -16.74 -12.15 -3.98
C ARG A 48 -16.06 -11.91 -2.62
N LEU A 49 -14.97 -12.65 -2.34
CA LEU A 49 -14.08 -12.38 -1.21
C LEU A 49 -13.08 -11.27 -1.56
N GLU A 50 -12.67 -10.51 -0.56
CA GLU A 50 -11.77 -9.37 -0.72
C GLU A 50 -10.65 -9.47 0.31
N PHE A 51 -9.42 -9.33 -0.16
CA PHE A 51 -8.20 -9.35 0.63
C PHE A 51 -7.38 -8.11 0.34
N TRP A 52 -6.55 -7.71 1.29
CA TRP A 52 -5.70 -6.53 1.21
C TRP A 52 -4.29 -6.89 1.68
N ILE A 53 -3.28 -6.39 0.98
CA ILE A 53 -1.88 -6.50 1.39
C ILE A 53 -1.16 -5.23 0.98
N ARG A 54 -0.22 -4.77 1.81
CA ARG A 54 0.67 -3.69 1.40
C ARG A 54 1.57 -4.14 0.26
N GLU A 55 1.88 -3.24 -0.64
CA GLU A 55 3.00 -3.45 -1.52
C GLU A 55 4.30 -3.63 -0.74
N ASN A 56 5.33 -4.15 -1.41
CA ASN A 56 6.62 -4.48 -0.78
C ASN A 56 6.58 -5.49 0.37
N ALA A 57 5.39 -6.02 0.73
CA ALA A 57 5.25 -7.05 1.75
C ALA A 57 6.17 -8.25 1.42
N PRO A 58 7.04 -8.67 2.35
CA PRO A 58 8.00 -9.75 2.09
C PRO A 58 7.32 -11.04 1.65
N TYR A 59 8.08 -11.89 0.96
CA TYR A 59 7.64 -13.25 0.63
C TYR A 59 7.17 -14.01 1.89
N GLY A 60 6.00 -14.66 1.80
CA GLY A 60 5.41 -15.42 2.89
C GLY A 60 4.59 -14.60 3.89
N SER A 61 4.40 -13.30 3.64
CA SER A 61 3.50 -12.44 4.43
C SER A 61 2.06 -12.95 4.37
N VAL A 62 1.36 -12.91 5.50
CA VAL A 62 -0.02 -13.41 5.58
C VAL A 62 -0.97 -12.38 4.99
N VAL A 63 -1.74 -12.80 3.99
CA VAL A 63 -2.74 -11.96 3.30
C VAL A 63 -4.12 -12.12 3.92
N GLY A 64 -4.44 -13.33 4.39
CA GLY A 64 -5.73 -13.63 4.99
C GLY A 64 -5.97 -15.12 5.10
N GLN A 65 -7.22 -15.49 5.36
CA GLN A 65 -7.62 -16.89 5.46
C GLN A 65 -8.94 -17.10 4.75
N ILE A 66 -9.06 -18.21 4.03
CA ILE A 66 -10.31 -18.62 3.40
C ILE A 66 -11.33 -18.95 4.50
N PRO A 67 -12.56 -18.38 4.46
CA PRO A 67 -13.59 -18.68 5.45
C PRO A 67 -13.88 -20.19 5.51
N ASN A 68 -13.81 -20.75 6.71
CA ASN A 68 -14.16 -22.14 6.95
C ASN A 68 -15.66 -22.26 7.23
N ASN A 69 -16.44 -22.59 6.20
CA ASN A 69 -17.90 -22.70 6.32
C ASN A 69 -18.38 -24.08 6.79
N ASN A 70 -17.47 -24.96 7.25
CA ASN A 70 -17.71 -26.40 7.23
C ASN A 70 -17.85 -27.10 8.58
N ASP A 71 -18.11 -26.39 9.70
CA ASP A 71 -18.38 -26.99 11.01
C ASP A 71 -17.40 -28.13 11.42
N GLY A 72 -16.15 -28.10 10.93
CA GLY A 72 -15.13 -29.11 11.22
C GLY A 72 -14.98 -30.27 10.22
N ASN A 73 -15.66 -30.27 9.07
CA ASN A 73 -15.33 -31.21 7.99
C ASN A 73 -13.99 -30.84 7.35
N ALA A 74 -13.08 -31.82 7.24
CA ALA A 74 -11.77 -31.63 6.64
C ALA A 74 -11.93 -31.23 5.17
N ALA A 75 -11.55 -29.99 4.87
CA ALA A 75 -11.48 -29.45 3.53
C ALA A 75 -10.03 -29.17 3.16
N THR A 76 -9.72 -29.29 1.86
CA THR A 76 -8.45 -28.84 1.29
C THR A 76 -8.66 -27.57 0.50
N TYR A 77 -7.70 -26.65 0.60
CA TYR A 77 -7.77 -25.33 -0.01
C TYR A 77 -6.78 -25.19 -1.16
N SER A 78 -7.18 -24.52 -2.23
CA SER A 78 -6.32 -24.24 -3.39
C SER A 78 -6.70 -22.92 -4.07
N ILE A 79 -5.75 -22.34 -4.81
CA ILE A 79 -5.92 -21.11 -5.60
C ILE A 79 -5.97 -21.50 -7.08
N ILE A 80 -6.89 -20.88 -7.82
CA ILE A 80 -7.04 -21.06 -9.27
C ILE A 80 -6.79 -19.72 -9.95
N GLY A 81 -5.86 -19.71 -10.89
CA GLY A 81 -5.60 -18.57 -11.77
C GLY A 81 -4.72 -17.46 -11.18
N ASN A 82 -4.01 -17.72 -10.07
CA ASN A 82 -3.03 -16.78 -9.50
C ASN A 82 -1.83 -17.56 -8.95
N SER A 83 -0.62 -17.16 -9.36
CA SER A 83 0.67 -17.71 -8.91
C SER A 83 1.41 -16.81 -7.92
N ASP A 84 0.91 -15.59 -7.72
CA ASP A 84 1.48 -14.53 -6.90
C ASP A 84 1.13 -14.71 -5.41
N LEU A 85 0.18 -15.59 -5.14
CA LEU A 85 -0.24 -16.05 -3.83
C LEU A 85 0.00 -17.55 -3.67
N SER A 86 0.18 -17.96 -2.42
CA SER A 86 0.18 -19.35 -1.99
C SER A 86 -0.89 -19.57 -0.93
N VAL A 87 -1.39 -20.79 -0.81
CA VAL A 87 -2.34 -21.18 0.24
C VAL A 87 -1.83 -22.41 0.97
N ASP A 88 -1.94 -22.42 2.29
CA ASP A 88 -1.79 -23.65 3.06
C ASP A 88 -3.06 -24.51 2.84
N PRO A 89 -2.92 -25.69 2.24
CA PRO A 89 -4.08 -26.50 1.86
C PRO A 89 -4.86 -27.04 3.06
N ARG A 90 -4.33 -27.01 4.28
CA ARG A 90 -5.01 -27.50 5.48
C ARG A 90 -5.67 -26.39 6.28
N THR A 91 -5.03 -25.22 6.35
CA THR A 91 -5.52 -24.10 7.16
C THR A 91 -6.27 -23.07 6.34
N GLY A 92 -6.09 -23.04 5.01
CA GLY A 92 -6.67 -22.02 4.14
C GLY A 92 -6.00 -20.65 4.30
N ILE A 93 -4.85 -20.57 4.97
CA ILE A 93 -4.09 -19.32 5.12
C ILE A 93 -3.44 -18.97 3.79
N LEU A 94 -3.74 -17.78 3.29
CA LEU A 94 -3.15 -17.17 2.11
C LEU A 94 -1.88 -16.40 2.48
N LYS A 95 -0.84 -16.57 1.68
CA LYS A 95 0.44 -15.87 1.82
C LYS A 95 0.96 -15.34 0.50
N THR A 96 1.74 -14.28 0.55
CA THR A 96 2.45 -13.75 -0.61
C THR A 96 3.45 -14.79 -1.14
N ALA A 97 3.44 -14.99 -2.47
CA ALA A 97 4.42 -15.81 -3.19
C ALA A 97 5.31 -14.96 -4.12
N THR A 98 5.07 -13.65 -4.19
CA THR A 98 5.86 -12.64 -4.89
C THR A 98 5.90 -11.35 -4.07
N LEU A 99 6.69 -10.39 -4.52
CA LEU A 99 6.59 -8.99 -4.11
C LEU A 99 5.52 -8.30 -4.96
N PHE A 100 4.65 -7.55 -4.29
CA PHE A 100 3.63 -6.72 -4.94
C PHE A 100 4.13 -5.28 -5.02
N ASP A 101 3.70 -4.57 -6.06
CA ASP A 101 4.07 -3.21 -6.41
C ASP A 101 2.80 -2.53 -6.91
N TYR A 102 2.35 -1.50 -6.20
CA TYR A 102 1.09 -0.81 -6.43
C TYR A 102 1.08 -0.10 -7.79
N GLU A 103 2.20 0.52 -8.15
CA GLU A 103 2.42 1.21 -9.42
C GLU A 103 2.32 0.26 -10.62
N THR A 104 2.68 -1.01 -10.44
CA THR A 104 2.58 -2.04 -11.48
C THR A 104 1.17 -2.61 -11.58
N GLN A 105 0.58 -3.05 -10.47
CA GLN A 105 -0.75 -3.67 -10.47
C GLN A 105 -1.44 -3.59 -9.11
N GLN A 106 -2.57 -2.89 -9.09
CA GLN A 106 -3.33 -2.61 -7.86
C GLN A 106 -4.36 -3.69 -7.49
N LEU A 107 -4.80 -4.50 -8.47
CA LEU A 107 -5.91 -5.45 -8.31
C LEU A 107 -5.58 -6.79 -8.96
N TYR A 108 -5.72 -7.87 -8.19
CA TYR A 108 -5.62 -9.24 -8.67
C TYR A 108 -6.96 -9.93 -8.49
N THR A 109 -7.44 -10.61 -9.53
CA THR A 109 -8.67 -11.41 -9.47
C THR A 109 -8.32 -12.89 -9.59
N PHE A 110 -8.89 -13.72 -8.72
CA PHE A 110 -8.63 -15.16 -8.70
C PHE A 110 -9.84 -15.93 -8.15
N LYS A 111 -9.75 -17.26 -8.16
CA LYS A 111 -10.73 -18.13 -7.51
C LYS A 111 -10.07 -18.94 -6.41
N LEU A 112 -10.79 -19.09 -5.31
CA LEU A 112 -10.46 -19.96 -4.21
C LEU A 112 -11.30 -21.22 -4.33
N ARG A 113 -10.65 -22.38 -4.27
CA ARG A 113 -11.34 -23.67 -4.29
C ARG A 113 -11.22 -24.35 -2.94
N THR A 114 -12.37 -24.75 -2.41
CA THR A 114 -12.49 -25.60 -1.23
C THR A 114 -12.97 -26.97 -1.68
N THR A 115 -12.15 -28.00 -1.47
CA THR A 115 -12.49 -29.39 -1.78
C THR A 115 -12.76 -30.14 -0.48
N TYR A 116 -13.98 -30.65 -0.35
CA TYR A 116 -14.49 -31.32 0.84
C TYR A 116 -14.06 -32.79 0.86
N ALA A 117 -14.10 -33.42 2.03
CA ALA A 117 -13.85 -34.85 2.17
C ALA A 117 -14.79 -35.73 1.31
N SER A 118 -15.97 -35.22 0.94
CA SER A 118 -16.90 -35.87 -0.01
C SER A 118 -16.39 -35.90 -1.46
N GLY A 119 -15.33 -35.16 -1.78
CA GLY A 119 -14.82 -34.94 -3.13
C GLY A 119 -15.50 -33.78 -3.87
N GLU A 120 -16.57 -33.21 -3.30
CA GLU A 120 -17.19 -32.00 -3.83
C GLU A 120 -16.22 -30.82 -3.74
N SER A 121 -16.27 -29.92 -4.71
CA SER A 121 -15.46 -28.70 -4.72
C SER A 121 -16.33 -27.48 -4.96
N VAL A 122 -16.10 -26.44 -4.17
CA VAL A 122 -16.77 -25.14 -4.31
C VAL A 122 -15.74 -24.09 -4.67
N ASP A 123 -16.01 -23.35 -5.74
CA ASP A 123 -15.19 -22.23 -6.18
C ASP A 123 -15.83 -20.91 -5.75
N GLN A 124 -15.02 -20.02 -5.19
CA GLN A 124 -15.42 -18.68 -4.79
C GLN A 124 -14.52 -17.63 -5.46
N ASN A 125 -15.14 -16.63 -6.07
CA ASN A 125 -14.38 -15.50 -6.64
C ASN A 125 -13.76 -14.69 -5.50
N ALA A 126 -12.52 -14.26 -5.71
CA ALA A 126 -11.78 -13.44 -4.77
C ALA A 126 -10.99 -12.35 -5.49
N ILE A 127 -10.76 -11.26 -4.79
CA ILE A 127 -9.86 -10.19 -5.21
C ILE A 127 -8.82 -9.91 -4.14
N LEU A 128 -7.62 -9.53 -4.56
CA LEU A 128 -6.58 -8.96 -3.73
C LEU A 128 -6.35 -7.53 -4.20
N LEU A 129 -6.44 -6.60 -3.26
CA LEU A 129 -6.14 -5.18 -3.45
C LEU A 129 -4.78 -4.89 -2.81
N ILE A 130 -3.93 -4.20 -3.57
CA ILE A 130 -2.62 -3.77 -3.09
C ILE A 130 -2.80 -2.39 -2.46
N ASP A 131 -2.32 -2.23 -1.23
CA ASP A 131 -2.24 -0.94 -0.56
C ASP A 131 -0.92 -0.26 -0.93
N ASP A 132 -1.04 0.96 -1.44
CA ASP A 132 0.03 1.89 -1.81
C ASP A 132 0.86 2.32 -0.59
N GLU A 133 2.19 2.28 -0.70
CA GLU A 133 3.15 2.88 0.21
C GLU A 133 3.98 3.94 -0.54
N ASN A 134 4.30 5.04 0.14
CA ASN A 134 5.20 6.04 -0.44
C ASN A 134 6.65 5.53 -0.51
N ASP A 135 6.98 4.80 -1.58
CA ASP A 135 8.27 4.17 -1.79
C ASP A 135 9.02 4.73 -3.02
N ASN A 136 8.36 5.57 -3.83
CA ASN A 136 8.98 6.27 -4.92
C ASN A 136 9.48 7.65 -4.47
N ILE A 137 10.65 8.02 -5.01
CA ILE A 137 11.23 9.34 -4.76
C ILE A 137 10.81 10.27 -5.90
N PRO A 138 10.39 11.51 -5.59
CA PRO A 138 10.19 12.59 -6.56
C PRO A 138 11.30 12.69 -7.62
N LYS A 139 10.92 12.77 -8.89
CA LYS A 139 11.83 12.94 -10.02
C LYS A 139 11.51 14.20 -10.80
N PHE A 140 12.48 15.09 -10.88
CA PHE A 140 12.44 16.26 -11.75
C PHE A 140 12.37 15.84 -13.23
N ASP A 141 11.71 16.64 -14.07
CA ASP A 141 11.60 16.40 -15.51
C ASP A 141 12.95 16.51 -16.22
N ARG A 142 13.95 17.14 -15.58
CA ARG A 142 15.32 17.32 -16.11
C ARG A 142 16.36 17.11 -15.02
N GLU A 143 17.51 16.56 -15.41
CA GLU A 143 18.69 16.46 -14.53
C GLU A 143 19.39 17.81 -14.31
N THR A 144 19.22 18.77 -15.23
CA THR A 144 19.82 20.09 -15.15
C THR A 144 18.89 21.14 -15.77
N TYR A 145 18.69 22.25 -15.07
CA TYR A 145 17.94 23.40 -15.56
C TYR A 145 18.90 24.57 -15.80
N ASN A 146 19.14 24.89 -17.07
CA ASN A 146 19.94 26.05 -17.47
C ASN A 146 19.00 27.23 -17.75
N VAL A 147 19.22 28.35 -17.07
CA VAL A 147 18.41 29.57 -17.21
C VAL A 147 19.33 30.72 -17.60
N THR A 148 19.03 31.35 -18.74
CA THR A 148 19.70 32.58 -19.16
C THR A 148 18.80 33.75 -18.83
N LEU A 149 19.29 34.65 -17.98
CA LEU A 149 18.56 35.82 -17.53
C LEU A 149 19.02 37.07 -18.28
N ARG A 150 18.06 37.95 -18.58
CA ARG A 150 18.40 39.30 -19.01
C ARG A 150 18.75 40.14 -17.79
N GLU A 151 19.68 41.06 -17.97
CA GLU A 151 20.09 41.98 -16.89
C GLU A 151 18.97 42.94 -16.45
N ASP A 152 17.98 43.18 -17.31
CA ASP A 152 16.86 44.09 -17.09
C ASP A 152 15.58 43.36 -16.62
N ILE A 153 15.73 42.15 -16.08
CA ILE A 153 14.61 41.37 -15.54
C ILE A 153 13.92 42.09 -14.37
N GLY A 154 12.59 42.11 -14.39
CA GLY A 154 11.78 42.76 -13.38
C GLY A 154 11.69 41.96 -12.08
N ILE A 155 11.62 42.66 -10.94
CA ILE A 155 11.27 42.03 -9.66
C ILE A 155 9.86 41.43 -9.78
N GLY A 156 9.72 40.18 -9.35
CA GLY A 156 8.47 39.43 -9.44
C GLY A 156 8.29 38.62 -10.72
N GLU A 157 9.25 38.66 -11.67
CA GLU A 157 9.20 37.79 -12.85
C GLU A 157 9.61 36.34 -12.51
N GLU A 158 8.93 35.37 -13.13
CA GLU A 158 9.22 33.93 -13.00
C GLU A 158 10.50 33.60 -13.77
N LEU A 159 11.53 33.15 -13.05
CA LEU A 159 12.83 32.76 -13.61
C LEU A 159 12.80 31.37 -14.21
N LEU A 160 12.16 30.46 -13.49
CA LEU A 160 12.16 29.04 -13.80
C LEU A 160 10.93 28.38 -13.19
N ARG A 161 10.31 27.52 -13.97
CA ARG A 161 9.32 26.57 -13.49
C ARG A 161 9.92 25.17 -13.52
N LEU A 162 10.05 24.59 -12.34
CA LEU A 162 10.49 23.21 -12.16
C LEU A 162 9.26 22.31 -12.18
N GLN A 163 9.36 21.18 -12.86
CA GLN A 163 8.34 20.14 -12.82
C GLN A 163 8.94 18.87 -12.26
N TRP A 164 8.20 18.18 -11.41
CA TRP A 164 8.57 16.86 -10.94
C TRP A 164 7.34 15.97 -10.81
N SER A 165 7.57 14.67 -10.91
CA SER A 165 6.55 13.65 -10.72
C SER A 165 7.03 12.61 -9.72
N ASP A 166 6.06 11.97 -9.07
CA ASP A 166 6.28 10.90 -8.13
C ASP A 166 5.20 9.85 -8.39
N LYS A 167 5.59 8.58 -8.40
CA LYS A 167 4.74 7.52 -8.95
C LYS A 167 3.62 7.12 -7.98
N ASP A 168 3.87 7.24 -6.68
CA ASP A 168 2.89 7.01 -5.60
C ASP A 168 1.71 7.99 -5.72
N PHE A 169 1.99 9.20 -6.23
CA PHE A 169 0.97 10.23 -6.42
C PHE A 169 0.45 10.18 -7.85
N SER A 170 -0.33 9.14 -8.15
CA SER A 170 -0.87 8.85 -9.48
C SER A 170 -1.25 10.14 -10.23
N GLU A 171 -0.54 10.42 -11.33
CA GLU A 171 -0.77 11.53 -12.26
C GLU A 171 -0.49 12.97 -11.76
N SER A 172 0.11 13.16 -10.59
CA SER A 172 0.42 14.51 -10.10
C SER A 172 1.75 15.03 -10.67
N ILE A 173 1.67 15.95 -11.63
CA ILE A 173 2.79 16.82 -11.99
C ILE A 173 2.77 17.99 -11.01
N PHE A 174 3.80 18.08 -10.19
CA PHE A 174 3.97 19.20 -9.26
C PHE A 174 4.82 20.28 -9.92
N ASP A 175 4.43 21.54 -9.75
CA ASP A 175 5.18 22.70 -10.22
C ASP A 175 5.74 23.55 -9.07
N LEU A 176 6.96 24.05 -9.26
CA LEU A 176 7.62 24.99 -8.37
C LEU A 176 8.19 26.15 -9.19
N SER A 177 7.71 27.36 -8.93
CA SER A 177 8.19 28.58 -9.59
C SER A 177 9.26 29.29 -8.74
N ILE A 178 10.40 29.57 -9.35
CA ILE A 178 11.45 30.42 -8.78
C ILE A 178 11.21 31.85 -9.29
N ILE A 179 11.06 32.81 -8.37
CA ILE A 179 10.75 34.21 -8.67
C ILE A 179 11.96 35.10 -8.34
N PHE A 180 12.20 36.11 -9.17
CA PHE A 180 13.25 37.10 -8.93
C PHE A 180 12.85 38.08 -7.83
N ASP A 181 13.59 38.13 -6.71
CA ASP A 181 13.22 38.90 -5.50
C ASP A 181 14.27 39.91 -4.99
N PHE A 182 15.39 40.13 -5.70
CA PHE A 182 16.41 41.13 -5.30
C PHE A 182 16.96 41.95 -6.47
N TYR A 183 17.45 43.16 -6.16
CA TYR A 183 18.18 44.00 -7.11
C TYR A 183 19.64 43.52 -7.25
N VAL A 184 20.10 43.33 -8.49
CA VAL A 184 21.53 43.14 -8.77
C VAL A 184 22.21 44.52 -8.79
N TYR A 185 22.99 44.83 -7.77
CA TYR A 185 23.82 46.02 -7.75
C TYR A 185 25.17 45.73 -8.41
N TYR A 186 25.44 46.36 -9.55
CA TYR A 186 26.77 46.37 -10.14
C TYR A 186 27.66 47.37 -9.40
N ARG A 187 28.79 46.91 -8.85
CA ARG A 187 29.95 47.79 -8.61
C ARG A 187 30.80 47.79 -9.88
N HIS A 188 30.96 48.96 -10.49
CA HIS A 188 32.06 49.22 -11.43
C HIS A 188 33.40 49.24 -10.69
#